data_AF-A0A415VCJ4-F1
#
_entry.id   AF-A0A415VCJ4-F1
#
_cell.length_a   1.000
_cell.length_b   1.000
_cell.length_c   1.000
_cell.angle_alpha   90.00
_cell.angle_beta   90.00
_cell.angle_gamma   90.00
#
_symmetry.space_group_name_H-M   'P 1'
#
loop_
_entity.id
_entity.type
_entity.pdbx_description
1 polymer ?
#
loop_
_entity_poly.entity_id
_entity_poly.type
_entity_poly.pdbx_seq_one_letter_code
_entity_poly.pdbx_strand_id
1 'polypeptide(L)' 'MEDFQKRMCEEHDELVERLSKLNAALKKEGFLQKVGEYQYKLMVKQSVGMTTYLEALEYRMADMNLDFKRRTAISLNLS' A
#
# COMPACT_ATOMS: atom_id res chain seq x y z
N MET A 1 -13.72 13.99 -11.48
CA MET A 1 -13.39 13.39 -10.17
C MET A 1 -13.43 14.51 -9.16
N GLU A 2 -14.20 14.36 -8.09
CA GLU A 2 -14.30 15.36 -7.01
C GLU A 2 -12.98 15.42 -6.21
N ASP A 3 -12.69 16.53 -5.56
CA ASP A 3 -11.40 16.75 -4.87
C ASP A 3 -11.09 15.67 -3.82
N PHE A 4 -12.10 15.18 -3.10
CA PHE A 4 -11.89 14.12 -2.12
C PHE A 4 -11.56 12.77 -2.77
N GLN A 5 -12.11 12.48 -3.95
CA GLN A 5 -11.80 11.27 -4.71
C GLN A 5 -10.36 11.32 -5.24
N LYS A 6 -9.90 12.50 -5.70
CA LYS A 6 -8.51 12.72 -6.11
C LYS A 6 -7.54 12.51 -4.95
N ARG A 7 -7.81 13.14 -3.80
CA ARG A 7 -7.01 12.95 -2.58
C ARG A 7 -6.96 11.49 -2.14
N MET A 8 -8.05 10.75 -2.29
CA MET A 8 -8.09 9.33 -1.95
C MET A 8 -7.21 8.49 -2.87
N CYS A 9 -7.19 8.78 -4.17
CA CYS A 9 -6.27 8.13 -5.11
C CYS A 9 -4.80 8.45 -4.78
N GLU A 10 -4.51 9.72 -4.47
CA GLU A 10 -3.16 10.15 -4.07
C GLU A 10 -2.72 9.47 -2.77
N GLU A 11 -3.60 9.42 -1.77
CA GLU A 11 -3.36 8.72 -0.50
C GLU A 11 -3.11 7.22 -0.71
N HIS A 12 -3.89 6.58 -1.57
CA HIS A 12 -3.69 5.18 -1.94
C HIS A 12 -2.30 4.97 -2.56
N ASP A 13 -1.93 5.79 -3.55
CA ASP A 13 -0.64 5.65 -4.25
C ASP A 13 0.54 5.88 -3.30
N GLU A 14 0.47 6.90 -2.44
CA GLU A 14 1.47 7.14 -1.40
C GLU A 14 1.57 5.99 -0.40
N LEU A 15 0.44 5.43 0.03
CA LEU A 15 0.39 4.34 1.00
C LEU A 15 1.00 3.06 0.41
N VAL A 16 0.67 2.73 -0.84
CA VAL A 16 1.25 1.59 -1.58
C VAL A 16 2.76 1.76 -1.71
N GLU A 17 3.24 2.95 -2.09
CA GLU A 17 4.67 3.22 -2.22
C GLU A 17 5.41 3.05 -0.89
N ARG A 18 4.88 3.64 0.20
CA ARG A 18 5.49 3.55 1.54
C ARG A 18 5.49 2.11 2.06
N LEU A 19 4.38 1.38 1.89
CA LEU A 19 4.26 -0.02 2.31
C LEU A 19 5.24 -0.91 1.54
N SER A 20 5.38 -0.69 0.23
CA SER A 20 6.35 -1.40 -0.61
C SER A 20 7.79 -1.21 -0.11
N LYS A 21 8.19 0.05 0.16
CA LYS A 21 9.52 0.37 0.70
C LYS A 21 9.76 -0.26 2.07
N LEU A 22 8.77 -0.21 2.96
CA LEU A 22 8.85 -0.82 4.29
C LEU A 22 9.01 -2.33 4.20
N ASN A 23 8.20 -2.99 3.37
CA ASN A 23 8.26 -4.43 3.18
C ASN A 23 9.56 -4.88 2.52
N ALA A 24 10.11 -4.10 1.59
CA ALA A 24 11.43 -4.35 1.01
C ALA A 24 12.54 -4.25 2.08
N ALA A 25 12.46 -3.25 2.97
CA ALA A 25 13.41 -3.12 4.07
C ALA A 25 13.31 -4.30 5.06
N LEU A 26 12.10 -4.68 5.47
CA LEU A 26 11.86 -5.79 6.40
C LEU A 26 12.35 -7.15 5.89
N LYS A 27 12.35 -7.35 4.56
CA LYS A 27 12.85 -8.56 3.88
C LYS A 27 14.35 -8.54 3.61
N LYS A 28 15.01 -7.39 3.76
CA LYS A 28 16.44 -7.27 3.47
C LYS A 28 17.25 -8.02 4.52
N GLU A 29 18.17 -8.85 4.05
CA GLU A 29 19.12 -9.56 4.91
C GLU A 29 19.92 -8.57 5.79
N GLY A 30 20.12 -8.92 7.05
CA GLY A 30 20.83 -8.06 8.01
C GLY A 30 19.99 -6.89 8.55
N PHE A 31 18.76 -6.69 8.09
CA PHE A 31 17.96 -5.52 8.49
C PHE A 31 17.60 -5.55 9.98
N LEU A 32 17.20 -6.71 10.51
CA LEU A 32 16.93 -6.89 11.94
C LEU A 32 18.15 -6.53 12.79
N GLN A 33 19.34 -6.98 12.40
CA GLN A 33 20.60 -6.69 13.11
C GLN A 33 20.93 -5.20 13.04
N LYS A 34 20.65 -4.55 11.91
CA LYS A 34 20.87 -3.11 11.72
C LYS A 34 20.00 -2.25 12.62
N VAL A 35 18.71 -2.55 12.75
CA VAL A 35 17.75 -1.69 13.47
C VAL A 35 17.47 -2.15 14.90
N GLY A 36 17.83 -3.39 15.24
CA GLY A 36 17.55 -4.00 16.53
C GLY A 36 16.13 -4.54 16.66
N GLU A 37 15.93 -5.50 17.59
CA GLU A 37 14.66 -6.22 17.72
C GLU A 37 13.46 -5.33 18.00
N TYR A 38 13.61 -4.35 18.89
CA TYR A 38 12.50 -3.49 19.30
C TYR A 38 12.00 -2.66 18.12
N GLN A 39 12.92 -2.00 17.39
CA GLN A 39 12.58 -1.23 16.21
C GLN A 39 12.00 -2.11 15.10
N TYR A 40 12.58 -3.29 14.89
CA TYR A 40 12.06 -4.25 13.91
C TYR A 40 10.62 -4.64 14.23
N LYS A 41 10.32 -4.97 15.51
CA LYS A 41 8.95 -5.28 15.97
C LYS A 41 7.98 -4.12 15.71
N LEU A 42 8.39 -2.87 15.94
CA LEU A 42 7.55 -1.70 15.62
C LEU A 42 7.30 -1.56 14.12
N MET A 43 8.32 -1.77 13.29
CA MET A 43 8.21 -1.68 11.83
C MET A 43 7.31 -2.78 11.25
N VAL A 44 7.34 -3.99 11.82
CA VAL A 44 6.40 -5.06 11.46
C VAL A 44 4.96 -4.66 11.82
N LYS A 45 4.72 -4.12 13.02
CA LYS A 45 3.38 -3.62 13.41
C LYS A 45 2.91 -2.49 12.50
N GLN A 46 3.81 -1.59 12.11
CA GLN A 46 3.52 -0.52 11.16
C GLN A 46 3.11 -1.09 9.79
N SER A 47 3.83 -2.08 9.27
CA SER A 47 3.47 -2.76 8.01
C SER A 47 2.09 -3.39 8.07
N VAL A 48 1.74 -4.07 9.17
CA VAL A 48 0.40 -4.65 9.38
C VAL A 48 -0.67 -3.55 9.38
N GLY A 49 -0.49 -2.48 10.17
CA GLY A 49 -1.46 -1.38 10.24
C GLY A 49 -1.66 -0.67 8.90
N MET A 50 -0.58 -0.44 8.15
CA MET A 50 -0.65 0.13 6.81
C MET A 50 -1.37 -0.78 5.82
N THR A 51 -1.20 -2.11 5.92
CA THR A 51 -1.90 -3.08 5.08
C THR A 51 -3.39 -3.06 5.36
N THR A 52 -3.81 -3.12 6.63
CA THR A 52 -5.22 -3.02 7.01
C THR A 52 -5.85 -1.70 6.57
N TYR A 53 -5.10 -0.60 6.67
CA TYR A 53 -5.58 0.69 6.20
C TYR A 53 -5.74 0.75 4.68
N LEU A 54 -4.79 0.18 3.93
CA LEU A 54 -4.86 0.09 2.47
C LEU A 54 -6.09 -0.70 2.02
N GLU A 55 -6.37 -1.84 2.66
CA GLU A 55 -7.57 -2.64 2.37
C GLU A 55 -8.85 -1.81 2.59
N ALA A 56 -8.96 -1.10 3.72
CA ALA A 56 -10.12 -0.24 4.00
C ALA A 56 -10.26 0.89 2.98
N LEU A 57 -9.13 1.46 2.53
CA LEU A 57 -9.10 2.51 1.52
C LEU A 57 -9.55 1.97 0.15
N GLU A 58 -9.07 0.80 -0.26
CA GLU A 58 -9.46 0.11 -1.49
C GLU A 58 -10.96 -0.22 -1.49
N TYR A 59 -11.52 -0.71 -0.37
CA TYR A 59 -12.96 -0.92 -0.24
C TYR A 59 -13.77 0.37 -0.46
N ARG A 60 -13.32 1.48 0.12
CA ARG A 60 -13.99 2.78 -0.05
C ARG A 60 -13.86 3.31 -1.49
N MET A 61 -12.71 3.12 -2.12
CA MET A 61 -12.50 3.46 -3.52
C MET A 61 -13.41 2.61 -4.43
N ALA A 62 -13.59 1.33 -4.13
CA ALA A 62 -14.49 0.44 -4.87
C ALA A 62 -15.96 0.85 -4.74
N ASP A 63 -16.42 1.20 -3.53
CA ASP A 63 -17.78 1.73 -3.28
C ASP A 63 -18.07 2.98 -4.13
N MET A 64 -17.05 3.81 -4.35
CA MET A 64 -17.15 5.02 -5.17
C MET A 64 -16.84 4.80 -6.66
N ASN A 65 -16.71 3.54 -7.11
CA ASN A 65 -16.34 3.18 -8.48
C ASN A 65 -15.03 3.81 -8.98
N LEU A 66 -14.04 3.99 -8.09
CA LEU A 66 -12.71 4.51 -8.45
C LEU A 66 -11.71 3.39 -8.87
N ASP A 67 -12.06 2.11 -8.66
CA ASP A 67 -11.24 0.92 -8.93
C ASP A 67 -11.01 0.62 -10.43
N PHE A 68 -11.41 1.51 -11.35
CA PHE A 68 -11.30 1.28 -12.79
C PHE A 68 -9.85 1.18 -13.32
N LYS A 69 -8.83 1.61 -12.56
CA LYS A 69 -7.42 1.53 -13.01
C LYS A 69 -6.83 0.11 -12.96
N ARG A 70 -7.41 -0.86 -12.24
CA ARG A 70 -6.98 -2.29 -12.34
C ARG A 70 -7.54 -3.01 -13.58
N ARG A 71 -8.64 -2.53 -14.19
CA ARG A 71 -9.30 -3.25 -15.30
C ARG A 71 -8.63 -3.06 -16.66
N THR A 72 -7.95 -1.95 -16.91
CA THR A 72 -7.32 -1.67 -18.21
C THR A 72 -5.92 -2.26 -18.39
N ALA A 73 -5.23 -2.66 -17.31
CA ALA A 73 -3.92 -3.31 -17.43
C ALA A 73 -4.00 -4.82 -17.72
N ILE A 74 -5.11 -5.48 -17.37
CA ILE A 74 -5.32 -6.91 -17.62
C ILE A 74 -5.97 -7.14 -19.00
N SER A 75 -6.73 -6.17 -19.53
CA SER A 75 -7.37 -6.28 -20.85
C SER A 75 -6.43 -6.00 -22.04
N LEU A 76 -5.18 -5.58 -21.81
CA LEU A 76 -4.21 -5.25 -22.86
C LEU A 76 -3.06 -6.27 -23.01
N ASN A 77 -3.03 -7.32 -22.20
CA ASN A 77 -2.02 -8.38 -22.26
C ASN A 77 -2.61 -9.78 -22.56
N LEU A 78 -3.78 -9.82 -23.20
CA LEU A 78 -4.34 -11.04 -23.80
C LEU A 78 -4.70 -10.77 -25.25
N SER A 79 -3.67 -10.72 -26.08
CA SER A 79 -3.72 -10.89 -27.54
C SER A 79 -2.36 -11.38 -28.02
#